data_AF-A0AA88XK98-F1
#
_entry.id   AF-A0AA88XK98-F1
#
_cell.length_a   1.000
_cell.length_b   1.000
_cell.length_c   1.000
_cell.angle_alpha   90.00
_cell.angle_beta   90.00
_cell.angle_gamma   90.00
#
_symmetry.space_group_name_H-M   'P 1'
#
loop_
_entity.id
_entity.type
_entity.pdbx_description
1 polymer ?
#
loop_
_entity_poly.entity_id
_entity_poly.type
_entity_poly.pdbx_seq_one_letter_code
_entity_poly.pdbx_strand_id
1 'polypeptide(L)'
;MADKVLFIGSSHVNRLKSFMEQRGFMNFNFHPPIDCHLFGISGGRLELSSHVRRVGMEISARKPTALIIHIGGNDLDKRDATEDCCHTLCYKLVSLCSMLIQRYNLNRTTILQLMPRTRTRRVSIRVYNDLVLAFNRELKQAVMDHPRIDYWTIRDEKIEEANL
;
A
#
# COMPACT_ATOMS: atom_id res chain seq x y z
N MET A 1 -19.47 12.11 -11.95
CA MET A 1 -19.55 11.71 -10.52
C MET A 1 -18.14 11.76 -9.96
N ALA A 2 -17.98 12.16 -8.69
CA ALA A 2 -16.67 12.15 -8.05
C ALA A 2 -16.18 10.72 -7.83
N ASP A 3 -14.90 10.45 -8.08
CA ASP A 3 -14.30 9.16 -7.70
C ASP A 3 -14.25 9.06 -6.17
N LYS A 4 -14.77 7.96 -5.63
CA LYS A 4 -14.70 7.66 -4.18
C LYS A 4 -13.50 6.77 -3.93
N VAL A 5 -12.46 7.32 -3.35
CA VAL A 5 -11.19 6.63 -3.14
C VAL A 5 -11.05 6.29 -1.66
N LEU A 6 -10.77 5.02 -1.36
CA LEU A 6 -10.39 4.61 -0.01
C LEU A 6 -8.91 4.24 0.02
N PHE A 7 -8.14 5.03 0.76
CA PHE A 7 -6.73 4.78 1.03
C PHE A 7 -6.61 3.91 2.28
N ILE A 8 -6.02 2.73 2.13
CA ILE A 8 -5.83 1.74 3.19
C ILE A 8 -4.34 1.57 3.46
N GLY A 9 -3.98 1.43 4.73
CA GLY A 9 -2.64 1.01 5.04
C GLY A 9 -2.34 0.83 6.51
N SER A 10 -1.06 0.97 6.84
CA SER A 10 -0.57 0.91 8.22
C SER A 10 -0.74 2.24 8.96
N SER A 11 -0.07 2.38 10.11
CA SER A 11 0.03 3.65 10.84
C SER A 11 0.56 4.82 10.00
N HIS A 12 1.27 4.56 8.89
CA HIS A 12 1.72 5.60 7.96
C HIS A 12 0.55 6.33 7.30
N VAL A 13 -0.56 5.63 7.01
CA VAL A 13 -1.76 6.24 6.40
C VAL A 13 -2.45 7.19 7.39
N ASN A 14 -2.46 6.87 8.67
CA ASN A 14 -2.99 7.78 9.70
C ASN A 14 -2.16 9.07 9.79
N ARG A 15 -0.82 8.97 9.63
CA ARG A 15 0.05 10.15 9.59
C ARG A 15 -0.16 10.96 8.31
N LEU A 16 -0.33 10.29 7.18
CA LEU A 16 -0.63 10.93 5.90
C LEU A 16 -1.96 11.69 5.97
N LYS A 17 -2.98 11.13 6.63
CA LYS A 17 -4.26 11.81 6.88
C LYS A 17 -4.06 13.15 7.57
N SER A 18 -3.35 13.15 8.70
CA SER A 18 -3.05 14.40 9.43
C SER A 18 -2.24 15.39 8.59
N PHE A 19 -1.33 14.91 7.75
CA PHE A 19 -0.56 15.76 6.84
C PHE A 19 -1.45 16.39 5.76
N MET A 20 -2.32 15.61 5.12
CA MET A 20 -3.22 16.09 4.05
C MET A 20 -4.27 17.07 4.57
N GLU A 21 -4.75 16.87 5.79
CA GLU A 21 -5.64 17.83 6.47
C GLU A 21 -4.98 19.21 6.66
N GLN A 22 -3.64 19.25 6.78
CA GLN A 22 -2.89 20.50 6.95
C GLN A 22 -2.41 21.13 5.64
N ARG A 23 -2.08 20.31 4.63
CA ARG A 23 -1.36 20.74 3.41
C ARG A 23 -2.18 20.67 2.13
N GLY A 24 -3.40 20.11 2.19
CA GLY A 24 -4.22 19.84 1.02
C GLY A 24 -4.02 18.43 0.44
N PHE A 25 -4.94 18.03 -0.43
CA PHE A 25 -4.99 16.70 -1.02
C PHE A 25 -3.89 16.49 -2.08
N MET A 26 -3.09 15.44 -1.95
CA MET A 26 -2.21 14.93 -3.01
C MET A 26 -3.01 14.06 -3.99
N ASN A 27 -3.05 14.44 -5.26
CA ASN A 27 -3.73 13.65 -6.30
C ASN A 27 -2.83 12.52 -6.83
N PHE A 28 -3.22 11.28 -6.54
CA PHE A 28 -2.56 10.06 -7.00
C PHE A 28 -3.09 9.62 -8.39
N ASN A 29 -3.12 10.52 -9.38
CA ASN A 29 -3.69 10.31 -10.72
C ASN A 29 -5.16 9.82 -10.73
N PHE A 30 -6.00 10.39 -9.87
CA PHE A 30 -7.45 10.25 -9.96
C PHE A 30 -8.07 11.45 -10.68
N HIS A 31 -9.20 11.23 -11.36
CA HIS A 31 -9.89 12.31 -12.06
C HIS A 31 -10.67 13.16 -11.02
N PRO A 32 -10.41 14.46 -10.90
CA PRO A 32 -11.17 15.32 -10.02
C PRO A 32 -12.63 15.49 -10.52
N PRO A 33 -13.61 15.67 -9.64
CA PRO A 33 -13.50 15.74 -8.17
C PRO A 33 -13.31 14.37 -7.51
N ILE A 34 -12.55 14.31 -6.41
CA ILE A 34 -12.24 13.07 -5.66
C ILE A 34 -12.74 13.21 -4.23
N ASP A 35 -13.47 12.22 -3.75
CA ASP A 35 -13.78 12.04 -2.33
C ASP A 35 -12.85 10.96 -1.77
N CYS A 36 -11.82 11.37 -1.02
CA CYS A 36 -10.80 10.45 -0.51
C CYS A 36 -10.91 10.25 1.00
N HIS A 37 -11.05 8.99 1.41
CA HIS A 37 -11.02 8.58 2.81
C HIS A 37 -9.72 7.83 3.12
N LEU A 38 -9.06 8.21 4.22
CA LEU A 38 -7.83 7.55 4.67
C LEU A 38 -8.11 6.69 5.91
N PHE A 39 -7.77 5.41 5.81
CA PHE A 39 -7.96 4.39 6.84
C PHE A 39 -6.66 3.63 7.12
N GLY A 40 -5.96 4.02 8.18
CA GLY A 40 -4.76 3.34 8.66
C GLY A 40 -5.06 2.40 9.83
N ILE A 41 -4.56 1.17 9.75
CA ILE A 41 -4.54 0.21 10.85
C ILE A 41 -3.17 0.26 11.52
N SER A 42 -3.11 0.66 12.79
CA SER A 42 -1.87 0.67 13.57
C SER A 42 -1.26 -0.74 13.64
N GLY A 43 0.01 -0.88 13.25
CA GLY A 43 0.64 -2.19 13.14
C GLY A 43 0.08 -3.08 12.02
N GLY A 44 -0.65 -2.48 11.06
CA GLY A 44 -1.27 -3.16 9.93
C GLY A 44 -0.32 -4.13 9.22
N ARG A 45 -0.81 -5.35 8.99
CA ARG A 45 -0.14 -6.51 8.39
C ARG A 45 -1.16 -7.26 7.54
N LEU A 46 -0.73 -7.81 6.41
CA LEU A 46 -1.58 -8.62 5.54
C LEU A 46 -1.83 -10.00 6.11
N GLU A 47 -0.88 -10.55 6.87
CA GLU A 47 -1.01 -11.87 7.50
C GLU A 47 -2.09 -11.94 8.59
N LEU A 48 -2.56 -10.79 9.10
CA LEU A 48 -3.55 -10.73 10.16
C LEU A 48 -4.97 -10.64 9.57
N SER A 49 -5.71 -11.74 9.67
CA SER A 49 -7.11 -11.84 9.19
C SER A 49 -8.03 -10.77 9.79
N SER A 50 -7.78 -10.37 11.03
CA SER A 50 -8.51 -9.28 11.69
C SER A 50 -8.33 -7.93 10.98
N HIS A 51 -7.16 -7.66 10.40
CA HIS A 51 -6.90 -6.46 9.62
C HIS A 51 -7.61 -6.50 8.27
N VAL A 52 -7.56 -7.64 7.58
CA VAL A 52 -8.29 -7.86 6.32
C VAL A 52 -9.80 -7.69 6.53
N ARG A 53 -10.34 -8.22 7.64
CA ARG A 53 -11.76 -8.02 8.00
C ARG A 53 -12.10 -6.55 8.20
N ARG A 54 -11.25 -5.80 8.91
CA ARG A 54 -11.45 -4.35 9.11
C ARG A 54 -11.45 -3.58 7.80
N VAL A 55 -10.55 -3.93 6.88
CA VAL A 55 -10.55 -3.39 5.51
C VAL A 55 -11.89 -3.65 4.82
N GLY A 56 -12.38 -4.89 4.83
CA GLY A 56 -13.68 -5.22 4.23
C GLY A 56 -14.87 -4.45 4.83
N MET A 57 -14.86 -4.20 6.15
CA MET A 57 -15.89 -3.38 6.80
C MET A 57 -15.85 -1.93 6.31
N GLU A 58 -14.67 -1.33 6.20
CA GLU A 58 -14.53 0.04 5.69
C GLU A 58 -14.93 0.17 4.22
N ILE A 59 -14.56 -0.81 3.38
CA ILE A 59 -14.98 -0.83 1.98
C ILE A 59 -16.52 -0.88 1.89
N SER A 60 -17.15 -1.73 2.71
CA SER A 60 -18.62 -1.86 2.74
C SER A 60 -19.31 -0.58 3.21
N ALA A 61 -18.75 0.09 4.21
CA ALA A 61 -19.30 1.32 4.78
C ALA A 61 -19.17 2.51 3.82
N ARG A 62 -18.01 2.66 3.17
CA ARG A 62 -17.71 3.81 2.31
C ARG A 62 -18.13 3.63 0.86
N LYS A 63 -18.27 2.39 0.40
CA LYS A 63 -18.58 2.02 -0.99
C LYS A 63 -17.68 2.77 -2.00
N PRO A 64 -16.35 2.64 -1.88
CA PRO A 64 -15.43 3.33 -2.78
C PRO A 64 -15.52 2.75 -4.20
N THR A 65 -15.21 3.57 -5.20
CA THR A 65 -15.01 3.13 -6.58
C THR A 65 -13.57 2.68 -6.82
N ALA A 66 -12.62 3.08 -5.98
CA ALA A 66 -11.22 2.67 -6.11
C ALA A 66 -10.50 2.59 -4.76
N LEU A 67 -9.44 1.77 -4.71
CA LEU A 67 -8.58 1.64 -3.54
C LEU A 67 -7.16 2.14 -3.82
N ILE A 68 -6.54 2.71 -2.79
CA ILE A 68 -5.08 2.89 -2.71
C ILE A 68 -4.61 2.09 -1.50
N ILE A 69 -3.56 1.28 -1.66
CA ILE A 69 -3.09 0.37 -0.61
C ILE A 69 -1.60 0.61 -0.34
N HIS A 70 -1.28 0.86 0.93
CA HIS A 70 0.09 0.98 1.43
C HIS A 70 0.27 0.14 2.71
N ILE A 71 0.57 -1.14 2.52
CA ILE A 71 0.71 -2.16 3.57
C ILE A 71 1.76 -3.20 3.14
N GLY A 72 2.39 -3.88 4.11
CA GLY A 72 3.46 -4.84 3.84
C GLY A 72 4.76 -4.54 4.58
N GLY A 73 5.04 -3.26 4.87
CA GLY A 73 6.28 -2.88 5.57
C GLY A 73 6.38 -3.40 7.01
N ASN A 74 5.29 -3.81 7.67
CA ASN A 74 5.38 -4.47 8.98
C ASN A 74 5.53 -6.00 8.85
N ASP A 75 5.13 -6.56 7.72
CA ASP A 75 5.26 -7.96 7.37
C ASP A 75 6.73 -8.29 7.05
N LEU A 76 7.46 -7.33 6.44
CA LEU A 76 8.91 -7.41 6.21
C LEU A 76 9.75 -7.09 7.46
N ASP A 77 9.23 -6.32 8.43
CA ASP A 77 9.89 -6.05 9.72
C ASP A 77 9.60 -7.18 10.73
N LYS A 78 10.07 -8.40 10.43
CA LYS A 78 10.02 -9.60 11.29
C LYS A 78 11.37 -10.31 11.30
N ARG A 79 11.76 -10.90 12.44
CA ARG A 79 13.12 -11.42 12.68
C ARG A 79 13.61 -12.39 11.59
N ASP A 80 12.70 -13.21 11.08
CA ASP A 80 13.01 -14.27 10.10
C ASP A 80 12.52 -13.89 8.69
N ALA A 81 12.53 -12.61 8.35
CA ALA A 81 12.17 -12.16 7.01
C ALA A 81 13.27 -12.53 6.00
N THR A 82 12.88 -13.27 4.96
CA THR A 82 13.73 -13.71 3.86
C THR A 82 13.20 -13.17 2.53
N GLU A 83 13.95 -13.34 1.44
CA GLU A 83 13.46 -12.99 0.10
C GLU A 83 12.19 -13.78 -0.28
N ASP A 84 12.06 -15.04 0.15
CA ASP A 84 10.82 -15.83 -0.04
C ASP A 84 9.60 -15.18 0.63
N CYS A 85 9.81 -14.41 1.71
CA CYS A 85 8.75 -13.64 2.33
C CYS A 85 8.25 -12.52 1.41
N CYS A 86 9.12 -11.92 0.58
CA CYS A 86 8.73 -10.92 -0.41
C CYS A 86 7.80 -11.53 -1.45
N HIS A 87 8.17 -12.70 -1.98
CA HIS A 87 7.35 -13.40 -2.96
C HIS A 87 5.98 -13.76 -2.41
N THR A 88 5.96 -14.38 -1.23
CA THR A 88 4.73 -14.76 -0.55
C THR A 88 3.86 -13.53 -0.24
N LEU A 89 4.46 -12.43 0.20
CA LEU A 89 3.75 -11.19 0.51
C LEU A 89 3.17 -10.54 -0.74
N CYS A 90 3.94 -10.51 -1.83
CA CYS A 90 3.53 -9.99 -3.13
C CYS A 90 2.30 -10.75 -3.63
N TYR A 91 2.38 -12.09 -3.70
CA TYR A 91 1.28 -12.95 -4.11
C TYR A 91 0.03 -12.71 -3.26
N LYS A 92 0.16 -12.73 -1.93
CA LYS A 92 -0.96 -12.49 -1.00
C LYS A 92 -1.60 -11.12 -1.21
N LEU A 93 -0.80 -10.08 -1.42
CA LEU A 93 -1.29 -8.73 -1.63
C LEU A 93 -2.05 -8.61 -2.95
N VAL A 94 -1.50 -9.13 -4.04
CA VAL A 94 -2.16 -9.11 -5.36
C VAL A 94 -3.45 -9.91 -5.30
N SER A 95 -3.44 -11.13 -4.75
CA SER A 95 -4.65 -11.95 -4.59
C SER A 95 -5.72 -11.26 -3.74
N LEU A 96 -5.33 -10.59 -2.64
CA LEU A 96 -6.24 -9.79 -1.84
C LEU A 96 -6.87 -8.68 -2.67
N CYS A 97 -6.07 -7.94 -3.44
CA CYS A 97 -6.56 -6.85 -4.29
C CYS A 97 -7.55 -7.37 -5.34
N SER A 98 -7.23 -8.46 -6.05
CA SER A 98 -8.11 -9.07 -7.03
C SER A 98 -9.44 -9.53 -6.41
N MET A 99 -9.38 -10.15 -5.22
CA MET A 99 -10.58 -10.55 -4.48
C MET A 99 -11.43 -9.34 -4.08
N LEU A 100 -10.83 -8.26 -3.56
CA LEU A 100 -11.56 -7.04 -3.18
C LEU A 100 -12.20 -6.38 -4.41
N ILE A 101 -11.47 -6.33 -5.52
CA ILE A 101 -11.94 -5.85 -6.82
C ILE A 101 -13.21 -6.56 -7.25
N GLN A 102 -13.22 -7.89 -7.22
CA GLN A 102 -14.37 -8.70 -7.62
C GLN A 102 -15.52 -8.56 -6.62
N ARG A 103 -15.23 -8.70 -5.32
CA ARG A 103 -16.23 -8.74 -4.25
C ARG A 103 -16.99 -7.42 -4.11
N TYR A 104 -16.33 -6.29 -4.30
CA TYR A 104 -16.90 -4.97 -4.06
C TYR A 104 -17.14 -4.17 -5.35
N ASN A 105 -16.95 -4.79 -6.52
CA ASN A 105 -17.08 -4.16 -7.83
C ASN A 105 -16.35 -2.81 -7.91
N LEU A 106 -15.09 -2.80 -7.44
CA LEU A 106 -14.23 -1.63 -7.58
C LEU A 106 -13.99 -1.36 -9.08
N ASN A 107 -13.42 -0.23 -9.46
CA ASN A 107 -12.94 0.03 -10.81
C ASN A 107 -11.46 -0.35 -10.90
N ARG A 108 -10.66 0.13 -9.94
CA ARG A 108 -9.22 -0.11 -9.87
C ARG A 108 -8.71 -0.19 -8.43
N THR A 109 -7.55 -0.80 -8.24
CA THR A 109 -6.79 -0.76 -6.99
C THR A 109 -5.35 -0.38 -7.30
N THR A 110 -4.81 0.60 -6.58
CA THR A 110 -3.42 1.02 -6.71
C THR A 110 -2.64 0.56 -5.49
N ILE A 111 -1.54 -0.16 -5.69
CA ILE A 111 -0.63 -0.56 -4.63
C ILE A 111 0.57 0.37 -4.67
N LEU A 112 0.82 1.07 -3.56
CA LEU A 112 1.96 1.96 -3.43
C LEU A 112 3.23 1.16 -3.09
N GLN A 113 4.36 1.63 -3.62
CA GLN A 113 5.66 1.12 -3.21
C GLN A 113 5.82 1.19 -1.68
N LEU A 114 6.49 0.20 -1.11
CA LEU A 114 6.96 0.28 0.25
C LEU A 114 8.14 1.25 0.31
N MET A 115 8.11 2.14 1.30
CA MET A 115 9.20 3.09 1.52
C MET A 115 10.32 2.46 2.35
N PRO A 116 11.59 2.81 2.07
CA PRO A 116 12.70 2.48 2.95
C PRO A 116 12.47 3.11 4.33
N ARG A 117 13.10 2.52 5.36
CA ARG A 117 13.02 3.03 6.73
C ARG A 117 14.41 3.41 7.22
N THR A 118 14.46 4.49 7.99
CA THR A 118 15.64 4.89 8.76
C THR A 118 15.73 4.16 10.10
N ARG A 119 14.65 3.50 10.53
CA ARG A 119 14.57 2.70 11.77
C ARG A 119 13.62 1.52 11.61
N THR A 120 14.01 0.37 12.13
CA THR A 120 13.27 -0.90 12.15
C THR A 120 13.16 -1.42 13.57
N ARG A 121 12.26 -2.37 13.83
CA ARG A 121 12.04 -2.90 15.19
C ARG A 121 12.63 -4.28 15.38
N ARG A 122 12.71 -5.10 14.33
CA ARG A 122 12.98 -6.55 14.46
C ARG A 122 14.15 -7.04 13.62
N VAL A 123 14.49 -6.35 12.54
CA VAL A 123 15.60 -6.68 11.63
C VAL A 123 16.53 -5.49 11.49
N SER A 124 17.73 -5.69 10.95
CA SER A 124 18.62 -4.57 10.64
C SER A 124 18.02 -3.68 9.54
N ILE A 125 18.34 -2.38 9.58
CA ILE A 125 17.84 -1.40 8.60
C ILE A 125 18.25 -1.80 7.18
N ARG A 126 19.48 -2.28 7.01
CA ARG A 126 20.01 -2.76 5.73
C ARG A 126 19.16 -3.91 5.18
N VAL A 127 18.98 -4.98 5.97
CA VAL A 127 18.19 -6.15 5.56
C VAL A 127 16.75 -5.75 5.22
N TYR A 128 16.11 -4.90 6.04
CA TYR A 128 14.76 -4.42 5.74
C TYR A 128 14.68 -3.66 4.42
N ASN A 129 15.61 -2.72 4.18
CA ASN A 129 15.61 -1.91 2.97
C ASN A 129 15.92 -2.76 1.72
N ASP A 130 16.80 -3.75 1.83
CA ASP A 130 17.08 -4.73 0.76
C ASP A 130 15.80 -5.52 0.41
N LEU A 131 15.07 -6.00 1.42
CA LEU A 131 13.78 -6.69 1.24
C LEU A 131 12.71 -5.77 0.63
N VAL A 132 12.67 -4.51 1.02
CA VAL A 132 11.74 -3.52 0.43
C VAL A 132 12.02 -3.33 -1.07
N LEU A 133 13.30 -3.23 -1.46
CA LEU A 133 13.69 -3.13 -2.87
C LEU A 133 13.30 -4.38 -3.66
N ALA A 134 13.55 -5.57 -3.10
CA ALA A 134 13.16 -6.84 -3.70
C ALA A 134 11.63 -6.92 -3.87
N PHE A 135 10.87 -6.64 -2.81
CA PHE A 135 9.40 -6.64 -2.82
C PHE A 135 8.83 -5.65 -3.85
N ASN A 136 9.33 -4.41 -3.90
CA ASN A 136 8.84 -3.39 -4.83
C ASN A 136 9.08 -3.78 -6.29
N ARG A 137 10.26 -4.34 -6.60
CA ARG A 137 10.58 -4.84 -7.93
C ARG A 137 9.64 -5.97 -8.34
N GLU A 138 9.44 -6.90 -7.44
CA GLU A 138 8.57 -8.06 -7.67
C GLU A 138 7.11 -7.65 -7.84
N LEU A 139 6.62 -6.77 -6.97
CA LEU A 139 5.26 -6.24 -7.05
C LEU A 139 5.00 -5.52 -8.37
N LYS A 140 5.94 -4.67 -8.81
CA LYS A 140 5.84 -3.99 -10.09
C LYS A 140 5.73 -4.99 -11.25
N GLN A 141 6.51 -6.08 -11.20
CA GLN A 141 6.45 -7.14 -12.21
C GLN A 141 5.12 -7.90 -12.16
N ALA A 142 4.66 -8.25 -10.96
CA ALA A 142 3.46 -9.05 -10.74
C ALA A 142 2.16 -8.37 -11.20
N VAL A 143 2.14 -7.03 -11.23
CA VAL A 143 0.94 -6.26 -11.62
C VAL A 143 1.06 -5.58 -12.98
N MET A 144 2.17 -5.75 -13.69
CA MET A 144 2.46 -5.04 -14.95
C MET A 144 1.35 -5.21 -16.00
N ASP A 145 0.85 -6.42 -16.15
CA ASP A 145 -0.21 -6.75 -17.12
C ASP A 145 -1.59 -6.92 -16.45
N HIS A 146 -1.71 -6.57 -15.17
CA HIS A 146 -2.98 -6.74 -14.47
C HIS A 146 -3.94 -5.60 -14.85
N PRO A 147 -5.14 -5.88 -15.41
CA PRO A 147 -5.99 -4.87 -16.05
C PRO A 147 -6.58 -3.83 -15.09
N ARG A 148 -6.50 -4.08 -13.79
CA ARG A 148 -7.21 -3.32 -12.74
C ARG A 148 -6.40 -3.10 -11.46
N ILE A 149 -5.14 -3.53 -11.45
CA ILE A 149 -4.24 -3.33 -10.30
C ILE A 149 -3.02 -2.59 -10.79
N ASP A 150 -2.80 -1.40 -10.25
CA ASP A 150 -1.69 -0.53 -10.64
C ASP A 150 -0.60 -0.56 -9.57
N TYR A 151 0.67 -0.51 -9.99
CA TYR A 151 1.80 -0.21 -9.11
C TYR A 151 2.14 1.28 -9.19
N TRP A 152 2.32 1.93 -8.03
CA TRP A 152 2.66 3.36 -7.97
C TRP A 152 3.95 3.63 -7.18
N THR A 153 4.93 4.22 -7.86
CA THR A 153 6.17 4.71 -7.27
C THR A 153 5.95 6.08 -6.63
N ILE A 154 6.26 6.21 -5.35
CA ILE A 154 6.33 7.52 -4.69
C ILE A 154 7.70 8.11 -5.05
N ARG A 155 7.72 9.14 -5.89
CA ARG A 155 8.97 9.83 -6.22
C ARG A 155 9.44 10.61 -5.00
N ASP A 156 10.64 10.30 -4.55
CA ASP A 156 11.36 11.09 -3.55
C ASP A 156 12.37 11.92 -4.34
N GLU A 157 12.18 13.24 -4.42
CA GLU A 157 13.09 14.15 -5.14
C GLU A 157 14.53 14.08 -4.60
N LYS A 158 14.74 13.47 -3.43
CA LYS A 158 16.05 13.29 -2.78
C LYS A 158 16.75 11.96 -3.04
N ILE A 159 16.12 11.00 -3.73
CA ILE A 159 16.75 9.69 -4.02
C ILE A 159 17.59 9.72 -5.30
N GLU A 160 17.43 10.72 -6.17
CA GLU A 160 18.28 10.89 -7.37
C GLU A 160 19.68 11.43 -7.05
N GLU A 161 19.85 12.26 -6.02
CA GLU A 161 21.17 12.78 -5.63
C GLU A 161 22.10 11.73 -5.00
N ALA A 162 21.58 10.57 -4.59
CA ALA A 162 22.39 9.49 -4.02
C ALA A 162 22.83 8.44 -5.06
N ASN A 163 22.40 8.56 -6.32
CA ASN A 163 22.74 7.63 -7.41
C ASN A 163 23.33 8.35 -8.65
N LEU A 164 23.83 9.57 -8.49
CA LEU A 164 24.64 10.29 -9.47
C LEU A 164 26.04 10.56 -8.92
#